data_AF-A0A450WEN3-F1
#
_entry.id   AF-A0A450WEN3-F1
#
_cell.length_a   1.000
_cell.length_b   1.000
_cell.length_c   1.000
_cell.angle_alpha   90.00
_cell.angle_beta   90.00
_cell.angle_gamma   90.00
#
_symmetry.space_group_name_H-M   'P 1'
#
loop_
_entity.id
_entity.type
_entity.pdbx_description
1 polymer ?
#
loop_
_entity_poly.entity_id
_entity_poly.type
_entity_poly.pdbx_seq_one_letter_code
_entity_poly.pdbx_strand_id
1 'polypeptide(L)' 'MAEIDKLKEEIGWMKVLFGILIISNISLIAWIAQNYNRAPEILLLIGIVGVLSITIGIAWLNKSAYRRIDKLENL' A
#
# COMPACT_ATOMS: atom_id res chain seq x y z
N MET A 1 -23.83 16.41 -7.43
CA MET A 1 -23.53 15.19 -8.23
C MET A 1 -22.05 15.12 -8.58
N ALA A 2 -21.46 16.13 -9.27
CA ALA A 2 -20.05 16.08 -9.68
C ALA A 2 -19.03 15.82 -8.55
N GLU A 3 -19.19 16.40 -7.35
CA GLU A 3 -18.23 16.22 -6.26
C GLU A 3 -18.28 14.82 -5.63
N ILE A 4 -19.48 14.28 -5.42
CA ILE A 4 -19.69 12.93 -4.88
C ILE A 4 -19.13 11.88 -5.86
N ASP A 5 -19.41 12.04 -7.16
CA ASP A 5 -18.93 11.11 -8.19
C ASP A 5 -17.41 11.14 -8.29
N LYS A 6 -16.80 12.33 -8.24
CA LYS A 6 -15.34 12.48 -8.20
C LYS A 6 -14.74 11.82 -6.96
N LEU A 7 -15.33 12.00 -5.78
CA LEU A 7 -14.78 11.40 -4.55
C LEU A 7 -14.88 9.87 -4.56
N LYS A 8 -15.96 9.31 -5.12
CA LYS A 8 -16.12 7.87 -5.31
C LYS A 8 -15.06 7.32 -6.26
N GLU A 9 -14.76 8.01 -7.35
CA GLU A 9 -13.70 7.62 -8.28
C GLU A 9 -12.32 7.64 -7.61
N GLU A 10 -12.02 8.69 -6.85
CA GLU A 10 -10.77 8.79 -6.08
C GLU A 10 -10.62 7.64 -5.08
N ILE A 11 -11.68 7.31 -4.32
CA ILE A 11 -11.67 6.15 -3.40
C ILE A 11 -11.50 4.84 -4.18
N GLY A 12 -12.13 4.71 -5.35
CA GLY A 12 -11.95 3.57 -6.25
C GLY A 12 -10.49 3.37 -6.64
N TRP A 13 -9.82 4.43 -7.10
CA TRP A 13 -8.39 4.42 -7.41
C TRP A 13 -7.53 4.02 -6.20
N MET A 14 -7.87 4.53 -5.01
CA MET A 14 -7.15 4.18 -3.80
C MET A 14 -7.28 2.70 -3.44
N LYS A 15 -8.45 2.07 -3.63
CA LYS A 15 -8.62 0.62 -3.42
C LYS A 15 -7.72 -0.21 -4.33
N VAL A 16 -7.61 0.19 -5.60
CA VAL A 16 -6.73 -0.50 -6.57
C VAL A 16 -5.28 -0.41 -6.12
N LEU A 17 -4.81 0.80 -5.77
CA LEU A 17 -3.45 1.01 -5.27
C LEU A 17 -3.18 0.24 -3.97
N PHE A 18 -4.15 0.18 -3.05
CA PHE A 18 -4.04 -0.62 -1.84
C PHE A 18 -3.79 -2.10 -2.16
N GLY A 19 -4.58 -2.68 -3.06
CA GLY A 19 -4.41 -4.07 -3.49
C GLY A 19 -3.03 -4.35 -4.10
N ILE A 20 -2.56 -3.45 -4.98
CA ILE A 20 -1.22 -3.57 -5.58
C ILE A 20 -0.13 -3.52 -4.50
N LEU A 21 -0.20 -2.55 -3.59
CA LEU A 21 0.79 -2.43 -2.51
C LEU A 21 0.82 -3.67 -1.61
N ILE A 22 -0.34 -4.23 -1.25
CA ILE A 22 -0.43 -5.46 -0.45
C ILE A 22 0.23 -6.64 -1.19
N ILE A 23 -0.10 -6.86 -2.46
CA ILE A 23 0.47 -7.96 -3.25
C ILE A 23 1.98 -7.79 -3.41
N SER A 24 2.45 -6.57 -3.69
CA SER A 24 3.88 -6.27 -3.78
C SER A 24 4.60 -6.51 -2.44
N ASN A 25 3.98 -6.13 -1.31
CA ASN A 25 4.55 -6.33 0.02
C ASN A 25 4.68 -7.84 0.34
N ILE A 26 3.62 -8.62 0.11
CA ILE A 26 3.62 -10.08 0.31
C ILE A 26 4.67 -10.73 -0.58
N SER A 27 4.76 -10.32 -1.85
CA SER A 27 5.75 -10.84 -2.81
C SER A 27 7.18 -10.60 -2.33
N LEU A 28 7.47 -9.40 -1.81
CA LEU A 28 8.79 -9.06 -1.29
C LEU A 28 9.12 -9.84 0.00
N ILE A 29 8.17 -9.98 0.92
CA ILE A 29 8.32 -10.80 2.13
C ILE A 29 8.59 -12.27 1.74
N ALA A 30 7.84 -12.82 0.79
CA ALA A 30 8.04 -14.18 0.30
C ALA A 30 9.41 -14.36 -0.36
N TRP A 31 9.90 -13.35 -1.10
CA TRP A 31 11.24 -13.37 -1.67
C TRP A 31 12.32 -13.40 -0.57
N ILE A 32 12.21 -12.57 0.47
CA ILE A 32 13.14 -12.57 1.61
C ILE A 32 13.13 -13.94 2.29
N ALA A 33 11.95 -14.49 2.59
CA ALA A 33 11.80 -15.78 3.27
C ALA A 33 12.38 -16.96 2.47
N GLN A 34 12.40 -16.89 1.14
CA GLN A 34 13.00 -17.93 0.29
C GLN A 34 14.52 -17.76 0.12
N ASN A 35 15.03 -16.54 0.30
CA ASN A 35 16.42 -16.20 -0.04
C ASN A 35 17.29 -15.82 1.17
N TYR A 36 16.77 -15.86 2.39
CA TYR A 36 17.48 -15.43 3.60
C TYR A 36 18.86 -16.09 3.83
N ASN A 37 19.06 -17.33 3.37
CA ASN A 37 20.32 -18.06 3.49
C ASN A 37 21.20 -18.01 2.22
N ARG A 38 20.71 -17.42 1.13
CA ARG A 38 21.37 -17.48 -0.19
C ARG A 38 21.71 -16.11 -0.74
N ALA A 39 20.94 -15.09 -0.38
CA ALA A 39 21.14 -13.73 -0.83
C ALA A 39 22.24 -13.02 -0.02
N PRO A 40 22.97 -12.06 -0.63
CA PRO A 40 23.86 -11.17 0.09
C PRO A 40 23.11 -10.40 1.18
N GLU A 41 23.74 -10.17 2.33
CA GLU A 41 23.15 -9.46 3.47
C GLU A 41 22.62 -8.06 3.09
N ILE A 42 23.34 -7.35 2.21
CA ILE A 42 22.92 -6.03 1.72
C ILE A 42 21.58 -6.10 0.97
N LEU A 43 21.35 -7.17 0.21
CA LEU A 43 20.12 -7.35 -0.56
C LEU A 43 18.95 -7.68 0.35
N LEU A 44 19.19 -8.44 1.43
CA LEU A 44 18.20 -8.69 2.47
C LEU A 44 17.83 -7.40 3.22
N LEU A 45 18.83 -6.56 3.54
CA LEU A 45 18.62 -5.27 4.19
C LEU A 45 17.78 -4.33 3.31
N ILE A 46 18.08 -4.24 2.01
CA ILE A 46 17.28 -3.50 1.04
C ILE A 46 15.85 -4.07 0.97
N GLY A 47 15.71 -5.39 0.97
CA GLY A 47 14.40 -6.06 1.02
C GLY A 47 13.58 -5.65 2.24
N ILE A 48 14.18 -5.68 3.43
CA ILE A 48 13.53 -5.26 4.68
C ILE A 48 13.11 -3.79 4.63
N VAL A 49 14.00 -2.90 4.18
CA VAL A 49 13.70 -1.47 4.00
C VAL A 49 12.56 -1.28 2.99
N GLY A 50 12.54 -2.07 1.90
CA GLY A 50 11.47 -2.08 0.92
C GLY A 50 10.13 -2.50 1.52
N VAL A 51 10.10 -3.56 2.34
CA VAL A 51 8.90 -4.00 3.05
C VAL A 51 8.37 -2.88 3.95
N LEU A 52 9.24 -2.28 4.78
CA LEU A 52 8.86 -1.18 5.67
C LEU A 52 8.31 0.03 4.89
N SER A 53 8.96 0.39 3.78
CA SER A 53 8.55 1.51 2.93
C SER A 53 7.16 1.28 2.33
N ILE A 54 6.90 0.08 1.81
CA ILE A 54 5.58 -0.28 1.29
C ILE A 54 4.53 -0.28 2.41
N THR A 55 4.85 -0.82 3.59
CA THR A 55 3.94 -0.80 4.75
C THR A 55 3.57 0.63 5.17
N ILE A 56 4.54 1.55 5.20
CA ILE A 56 4.28 2.98 5.46
C ILE A 56 3.37 3.57 4.36
N GLY A 57 3.62 3.23 3.10
CA GLY A 57 2.78 3.63 1.97
C GLY A 57 1.33 3.14 2.10
N ILE A 58 1.14 1.88 2.52
CA ILE A 58 -0.17 1.29 2.79
C ILE A 58 -0.88 2.05 3.93
N ALA A 59 -0.18 2.30 5.04
CA ALA A 59 -0.76 3.02 6.18
C ALA A 59 -1.18 4.45 5.80
N TRP A 60 -0.35 5.16 5.03
CA TRP A 60 -0.66 6.49 4.53
C TRP A 60 -1.86 6.49 3.58
N LEU A 61 -1.88 5.54 2.64
CA LEU A 61 -2.98 5.39 1.69
C LEU A 61 -4.29 5.07 2.41
N ASN A 62 -4.26 4.18 3.40
CA ASN A 62 -5.41 3.85 4.21
C ASN A 62 -5.95 5.08 4.96
N LYS A 63 -5.06 5.85 5.61
CA LYS A 63 -5.44 7.10 6.29
C LYS A 63 -6.06 8.12 5.34
N SER A 64 -5.52 8.24 4.13
CA SER A 64 -6.05 9.12 3.10
C SER A 64 -7.43 8.64 2.60
N ALA A 65 -7.64 7.32 2.50
CA ALA A 65 -8.90 6.74 2.06
C ALA A 65 -10.01 7.01 3.07
N TYR A 66 -9.75 6.77 4.36
CA TYR A 66 -10.69 7.07 5.44
C TYR A 66 -11.07 8.56 5.47
N ARG A 67 -10.10 9.46 5.34
CA ARG A 67 -10.39 10.90 5.25
C ARG A 67 -11.31 11.29 4.10
N ARG A 68 -11.25 10.58 2.96
CA ARG A 68 -12.16 10.82 1.84
C ARG A 68 -13.52 10.20 2.09
N ILE A 69 -13.58 9.01 2.69
CA ILE A 69 -14.84 8.39 3.10
C ILE A 69 -15.60 9.28 4.10
N ASP A 70 -14.91 9.82 5.12
CA ASP A 70 -15.52 10.75 6.08
C ASP A 70 -16.06 12.00 5.38
N LYS A 71 -15.38 12.51 4.35
CA LYS A 71 -15.88 13.63 3.55
C LYS A 71 -17.13 13.28 2.76
N LEU A 72 -17.26 12.05 2.25
CA LEU A 72 -18.50 11.58 1.62
C LEU A 72 -19.65 11.49 2.61
N GLU A 73 -19.38 11.09 3.86
CA GLU A 73 -20.42 10.97 4.90
C GLU A 73 -20.96 12.34 5.34
N ASN A 74 -20.12 13.39 5.27
CA ASN A 74 -20.48 14.75 5.64
C ASN A 74 -21.07 15.60 4.49
N LEU A 75 -21.25 15.03 3.29
CA LEU A 75 -21.80 15.68 2.08
C LEU A 75 -23.21 15.15 1.77
#